data_AF-A0A0A7EP18-F1
#
_entry.id   AF-A0A0A7EP18-F1
#
_cell.length_a   1.000
_cell.length_b   1.000
_cell.length_c   1.000
_cell.angle_alpha   90.00
_cell.angle_beta   90.00
_cell.angle_gamma   90.00
#
_symmetry.space_group_name_H-M   'P 1'
#
loop_
_entity.id
_entity.type
_entity.pdbx_description
1 polymer ?
#
loop_
_entity_poly.entity_id
_entity_poly.type
_entity_poly.pdbx_seq_one_letter_code
_entity_poly.pdbx_strand_id
1 'polypeptide(L)'
;LLSDLLFVRPITNSAKTMSSFIPVYFYVFEYSRRHVKELLKSVGYPLDIYLDGAAHIEDLAYIWKSHYLELTAQDDEMMKRMTKIWSNFARYGNPTPTVDPLLQNITWPQLPKTEDIP
;
A
#
# COMPACT_ATOMS: atom_id res chain seq x y z
N LEU A 1 -5.99 5.67 16.67
CA LEU A 1 -6.64 4.64 17.53
C LEU A 1 -7.10 3.41 16.74
N LEU A 2 -8.18 3.47 15.92
CA LEU A 2 -8.66 2.27 15.20
C LEU A 2 -7.62 1.72 14.21
N SER A 3 -6.96 2.58 13.43
CA SER A 3 -5.86 2.17 12.53
C SER A 3 -4.72 1.47 13.29
N ASP A 4 -4.36 2.00 14.46
CA ASP A 4 -3.28 1.46 15.27
C ASP A 4 -3.61 0.07 15.82
N LEU A 5 -4.82 -0.09 16.34
CA LEU A 5 -5.29 -1.33 16.97
C LEU A 5 -5.56 -2.43 15.95
N LEU A 6 -6.20 -2.10 14.83
CA LEU A 6 -6.65 -3.09 13.85
C LEU A 6 -5.58 -3.45 12.81
N PHE A 7 -4.65 -2.54 12.51
CA PHE A 7 -3.67 -2.74 11.43
C PHE A 7 -2.24 -2.51 11.90
N VAL A 8 -1.87 -1.29 12.32
CA VAL A 8 -0.45 -0.91 12.48
C VAL A 8 0.27 -1.75 13.52
N ARG A 9 -0.28 -1.91 14.73
CA ARG A 9 0.36 -2.71 15.79
C ARG A 9 0.50 -4.18 15.41
N PRO A 10 -0.56 -4.91 14.97
CA PRO A 10 -0.41 -6.31 14.62
C PRO A 10 0.51 -6.56 13.41
N ILE A 11 0.47 -5.73 12.36
CA ILE A 11 1.38 -5.91 11.20
C ILE A 11 2.83 -5.61 11.58
N THR A 12 3.07 -4.61 12.43
CA THR A 12 4.42 -4.27 12.89
C THR A 12 5.02 -5.39 13.72
N ASN A 13 4.24 -5.97 14.64
CA ASN A 13 4.70 -7.09 15.46
C ASN A 13 4.98 -8.33 14.59
N SER A 14 4.08 -8.64 13.65
CA SER A 14 4.25 -9.79 12.74
C SER A 14 5.49 -9.63 11.88
N ALA A 15 5.70 -8.46 11.29
CA ALA A 15 6.88 -8.13 10.49
C ALA A 15 8.19 -8.26 11.27
N LYS A 16 8.23 -7.76 12.52
CA LYS A 16 9.42 -7.93 13.39
C LYS A 16 9.71 -9.40 13.63
N THR A 17 8.71 -10.20 14.00
CA THR A 17 8.90 -11.64 14.18
C THR A 17 9.39 -12.32 12.90
N MET A 18 8.83 -11.95 11.74
CA MET A 18 9.22 -12.52 10.45
C MET A 18 10.61 -12.08 9.98
N SER A 19 11.06 -10.86 10.31
CA SER A 19 12.34 -10.34 9.83
C SER A 19 13.55 -11.11 10.34
N SER A 20 13.44 -11.84 11.44
CA SER A 20 14.47 -12.76 11.90
C SER A 20 14.72 -13.93 10.94
N PHE A 21 13.74 -14.29 10.12
CA PHE A 21 13.77 -15.49 9.28
C PHE A 21 13.81 -15.19 7.79
N ILE A 22 13.14 -14.12 7.34
CA ILE A 22 13.00 -13.77 5.92
C ILE A 22 13.11 -12.26 5.70
N PRO A 23 13.47 -11.81 4.48
CA PRO A 23 13.40 -10.40 4.11
C PRO A 23 11.97 -9.87 4.23
N VAL A 24 11.80 -8.76 4.94
CA VAL A 24 10.50 -8.07 5.09
C VAL A 24 10.65 -6.63 4.65
N TYR A 25 9.66 -6.13 3.92
CA TYR A 25 9.60 -4.76 3.42
C TYR A 25 8.28 -4.11 3.87
N PHE A 26 8.32 -2.81 4.11
CA PHE A 26 7.12 -2.03 4.47
C PHE A 26 6.83 -0.98 3.42
N TYR A 27 5.54 -0.80 3.12
CA TYR A 27 5.04 0.40 2.46
C TYR A 27 3.91 1.01 3.29
N VAL A 28 3.76 2.33 3.16
CA VAL A 28 2.59 3.07 3.64
C VAL A 28 1.96 3.70 2.42
N PHE A 29 0.67 3.45 2.21
CA PHE A 29 -0.06 3.99 1.09
C PHE A 29 -0.85 5.23 1.53
N GLU A 30 -0.50 6.39 0.96
CA GLU A 30 -1.11 7.68 1.34
C GLU A 30 -1.75 8.41 0.16
N TYR A 31 -1.69 7.84 -1.04
CA TYR A 31 -2.33 8.45 -2.21
C TYR A 31 -3.85 8.34 -2.08
N SER A 32 -4.52 9.47 -1.87
CA SER A 32 -5.97 9.52 -1.70
C SER A 32 -6.62 10.42 -2.72
N ARG A 33 -7.57 9.82 -3.44
CA ARG A 33 -8.44 10.48 -4.43
C ARG A 33 -9.91 10.27 -4.12
N ARG A 34 -10.22 9.64 -2.99
CA ARG A 34 -11.57 9.32 -2.48
C ARG A 34 -12.32 8.31 -3.35
N HIS A 35 -11.63 7.45 -4.09
CA HIS A 35 -12.27 6.48 -4.98
C HIS A 35 -13.10 5.47 -4.18
N VAL A 36 -12.53 4.88 -3.13
CA VAL A 36 -13.29 3.94 -2.28
C VAL A 36 -14.46 4.61 -1.58
N LYS A 37 -14.32 5.89 -1.21
CA LYS A 37 -15.43 6.66 -0.63
C LYS A 37 -16.60 6.78 -1.60
N GLU A 38 -16.33 7.17 -2.85
CA GLU A 38 -17.37 7.31 -3.86
C GLU A 38 -17.99 5.95 -4.24
N LEU A 39 -17.21 4.86 -4.21
CA LEU A 39 -17.73 3.50 -4.28
C LEU A 39 -18.68 3.17 -3.14
N LEU A 40 -18.26 3.37 -1.89
CA LEU A 40 -19.08 3.02 -0.73
C LEU A 40 -20.38 3.83 -0.71
N LYS A 41 -20.34 5.10 -1.11
CA LYS A 41 -21.55 5.91 -1.33
C LYS A 41 -22.43 5.34 -2.44
N SER A 42 -21.87 4.92 -3.57
CA SER A 42 -22.65 4.39 -4.70
C SER A 42 -23.38 3.09 -4.36
N VAL A 43 -22.85 2.30 -3.41
CA VAL A 43 -23.49 1.08 -2.90
C VAL A 43 -24.33 1.31 -1.62
N GLY A 44 -24.62 2.57 -1.27
CA GLY A 44 -25.58 2.93 -0.22
C GLY A 44 -25.03 2.97 1.21
N TYR A 45 -23.70 2.97 1.40
CA TYR A 45 -23.13 3.24 2.72
C TYR A 45 -23.19 4.74 3.02
N PRO A 46 -23.86 5.16 4.11
CA PRO A 46 -23.98 6.57 4.51
C PRO A 46 -22.67 7.05 5.13
N LEU A 47 -21.68 7.37 4.29
CA LEU A 47 -20.43 7.99 4.71
C LEU A 47 -20.58 9.52 4.69
N ASP A 48 -21.18 10.05 5.76
CA ASP A 48 -21.31 11.51 5.98
C ASP A 48 -20.07 12.11 6.68
N ILE A 49 -18.97 11.36 6.68
CA ILE A 49 -17.74 11.68 7.37
C ILE A 49 -16.81 12.42 6.39
N TYR A 50 -16.33 13.59 6.78
CA TYR A 50 -15.25 14.31 6.09
C TYR A 50 -13.92 13.60 6.37
N LEU A 51 -13.77 12.39 5.81
CA LEU A 51 -12.53 11.63 5.84
C LEU A 51 -11.67 12.05 4.66
N ASP A 52 -10.51 12.60 4.97
CA ASP A 52 -9.42 12.86 4.05
C ASP A 52 -8.30 11.85 4.31
N GLY A 53 -7.52 11.51 3.28
CA GLY A 53 -6.50 10.46 3.36
C GLY A 53 -6.95 9.12 2.79
N ALA A 54 -6.03 8.15 2.76
CA ALA A 54 -6.26 6.83 2.17
C ALA A 54 -6.98 5.92 3.17
N ALA A 55 -8.17 5.44 2.81
CA ALA A 55 -8.92 4.50 3.62
C ALA A 55 -8.39 3.07 3.44
N HIS A 56 -8.83 2.16 4.30
CA HIS A 56 -8.62 0.74 4.08
C HIS A 56 -9.18 0.34 2.71
N ILE A 57 -8.44 -0.50 1.97
CA ILE A 57 -8.70 -1.01 0.60
C ILE A 57 -8.45 -0.04 -0.56
N GLU A 58 -8.07 1.23 -0.29
CA GLU A 58 -7.85 2.23 -1.34
C GLU A 58 -6.72 1.84 -2.31
N ASP A 59 -5.65 1.23 -1.81
CA ASP A 59 -4.50 0.80 -2.61
C ASP A 59 -4.85 -0.28 -3.64
N LEU A 60 -5.84 -1.13 -3.35
CA LEU A 60 -6.29 -2.20 -4.25
C LEU A 60 -6.81 -1.65 -5.59
N ALA A 61 -7.42 -0.45 -5.59
CA ALA A 61 -7.91 0.19 -6.80
C ALA A 61 -6.79 0.41 -7.84
N TYR A 62 -5.56 0.57 -7.38
CA TYR A 62 -4.39 0.86 -8.22
C TYR A 62 -3.60 -0.39 -8.62
N ILE A 63 -4.04 -1.57 -8.18
CA ILE A 63 -3.42 -2.87 -8.51
C ILE A 63 -4.35 -3.69 -9.39
N TRP A 64 -5.66 -3.69 -9.11
CA TRP A 64 -6.65 -4.46 -9.83
C TRP A 64 -7.69 -3.56 -10.49
N LYS A 65 -8.09 -3.93 -11.71
CA LYS A 65 -9.25 -3.32 -12.36
C LYS A 65 -10.53 -3.70 -11.61
N SER A 66 -11.35 -2.71 -11.30
CA SER A 66 -12.66 -2.89 -10.68
C SER A 66 -13.76 -2.51 -11.66
N HIS A 67 -14.91 -3.18 -11.57
CA HIS A 67 -16.13 -2.79 -12.30
C HIS A 67 -16.90 -1.66 -11.63
N TYR A 68 -16.58 -1.37 -10.37
CA TYR A 68 -17.28 -0.38 -9.56
C TYR A 68 -16.48 0.90 -9.32
N LEU A 69 -15.23 0.95 -9.80
CA LEU A 69 -14.33 2.08 -9.67
C LEU A 69 -13.75 2.43 -11.04
N GLU A 70 -13.98 3.67 -11.45
CA GLU A 70 -13.39 4.24 -12.66
C GLU A 70 -12.24 5.15 -12.25
N LEU A 71 -11.01 4.69 -12.51
CA LEU A 71 -9.81 5.50 -12.33
C LEU A 71 -9.64 6.47 -13.50
N THR A 72 -9.05 7.62 -13.22
CA THR A 72 -8.84 8.69 -14.20
C THR A 72 -7.39 8.72 -14.69
N ALA A 73 -7.10 9.48 -15.75
CA ALA A 73 -5.72 9.69 -16.20
C ALA A 73 -4.79 10.26 -15.11
N GLN A 74 -5.34 10.90 -14.07
CA GLN A 74 -4.55 11.40 -12.92
C GLN A 74 -4.06 10.28 -12.00
N ASP A 75 -4.64 9.07 -12.12
CA ASP A 75 -4.31 7.89 -11.33
C ASP A 75 -3.30 6.97 -12.04
N ASP A 76 -3.02 7.20 -13.34
CA ASP A 76 -2.16 6.37 -14.19
C ASP A 76 -0.76 6.14 -13.61
N GLU A 77 -0.14 7.20 -13.08
CA GLU A 77 1.18 7.10 -12.49
C GLU A 77 1.17 6.22 -11.24
N MET A 78 0.13 6.34 -10.41
CA MET A 78 -0.02 5.52 -9.21
C MET A 78 -0.30 4.06 -9.56
N MET A 79 -1.16 3.79 -10.56
CA MET A 79 -1.40 2.44 -11.07
C MET A 79 -0.09 1.79 -11.53
N LYS A 80 0.70 2.51 -12.33
CA LYS A 80 2.00 2.02 -12.81
C LYS A 80 2.96 1.74 -11.66
N ARG A 81 3.02 2.61 -10.65
CA ARG A 81 3.87 2.39 -9.46
C ARG A 81 3.44 1.16 -8.67
N MET A 82 2.16 1.06 -8.32
CA MET A 82 1.65 -0.03 -7.49
C MET A 82 1.80 -1.38 -8.19
N THR A 83 1.41 -1.47 -9.47
CA THR A 83 1.59 -2.70 -10.25
C THR A 83 3.07 -3.07 -10.43
N LYS A 84 3.96 -2.10 -10.63
CA LYS A 84 5.41 -2.34 -10.73
C LYS A 84 6.02 -2.85 -9.43
N ILE A 85 5.71 -2.23 -8.29
CA ILE A 85 6.21 -2.64 -6.97
C ILE A 85 5.78 -4.07 -6.65
N TRP A 86 4.50 -4.39 -6.81
CA TRP A 86 3.97 -5.72 -6.55
C TRP A 86 4.50 -6.79 -7.51
N SER A 87 4.62 -6.48 -8.81
CA SER A 87 5.18 -7.41 -9.80
C SER A 87 6.68 -7.64 -9.61
N ASN A 88 7.45 -6.60 -9.25
CA ASN A 88 8.85 -6.74 -8.88
C ASN A 88 9.01 -7.66 -7.66
N PHE A 89 8.21 -7.44 -6.61
CA PHE A 89 8.27 -8.29 -5.42
C PHE A 89 7.93 -9.75 -5.76
N ALA A 90 6.88 -9.99 -6.54
CA ALA A 90 6.49 -11.34 -6.96
C ALA A 90 7.58 -12.05 -7.78
N ARG A 91 8.33 -11.32 -8.61
CA ARG A 91 9.37 -11.89 -9.48
C ARG A 91 10.72 -12.03 -8.80
N TYR A 92 11.11 -11.07 -7.97
CA TYR A 92 12.48 -10.93 -7.46
C TYR A 92 12.59 -11.01 -5.94
N GLY A 93 11.47 -11.04 -5.20
CA GLY A 93 11.47 -10.91 -3.73
C GLY A 93 11.91 -9.54 -3.22
N ASN A 94 12.05 -8.55 -4.10
CA ASN A 94 12.43 -7.17 -3.79
C ASN A 94 11.54 -6.21 -4.58
N PRO A 95 10.86 -5.24 -3.94
CA PRO A 95 9.94 -4.31 -4.62
C PRO A 95 10.65 -3.32 -5.56
N THR A 96 11.92 -2.99 -5.31
CA THR A 96 12.74 -2.04 -6.07
C THR A 96 14.13 -2.64 -6.33
N PRO A 97 14.23 -3.67 -7.19
CA PRO A 97 15.48 -4.41 -7.41
C PRO A 97 16.53 -3.60 -8.20
N THR A 98 16.10 -2.55 -8.90
CA THR A 98 16.94 -1.65 -9.70
C THR A 98 16.45 -0.21 -9.53
N VAL A 99 17.33 0.76 -9.77
CA VAL A 99 16.96 2.18 -9.82
C VAL A 99 15.95 2.41 -10.94
N ASP A 100 14.79 2.96 -10.61
CA ASP A 100 13.68 3.19 -11.54
C ASP A 100 13.08 4.59 -11.30
N PRO A 101 13.14 5.50 -12.29
CA PRO A 101 12.54 6.84 -12.18
C PRO A 101 11.04 6.82 -11.89
N LEU A 102 10.31 5.81 -12.37
CA LEU A 102 8.89 5.65 -12.05
C LEU A 102 8.70 5.46 -10.54
N LEU A 103 9.63 4.76 -9.88
CA LEU A 103 9.66 4.51 -8.44
C LEU A 103 10.49 5.57 -7.69
N GLN A 104 10.64 6.75 -8.27
CA GLN A 104 11.36 7.90 -7.70
C GLN A 104 12.83 7.61 -7.36
N ASN A 105 13.43 6.63 -8.05
CA ASN A 105 14.80 6.17 -7.80
C ASN A 105 15.04 5.67 -6.35
N ILE A 106 13.98 5.24 -5.66
CA ILE A 106 14.06 4.72 -4.30
C ILE A 106 14.44 3.24 -4.35
N THR A 107 15.46 2.86 -3.57
CA THR A 107 15.73 1.47 -3.23
C THR A 107 15.20 1.20 -1.84
N TRP A 108 14.18 0.36 -1.72
CA TRP A 108 13.52 0.06 -0.47
C TRP A 108 14.45 -0.69 0.49
N PRO A 109 14.67 -0.17 1.71
CA PRO A 109 15.38 -0.92 2.73
C PRO A 109 14.56 -2.13 3.19
N GLN A 110 15.26 -3.23 3.47
CA GLN A 110 14.71 -4.32 4.26
C GLN A 110 14.53 -3.87 5.70
N LEU A 111 13.47 -4.35 6.35
CA LEU A 111 13.34 -4.21 7.80
C LEU A 111 14.53 -4.94 8.45
N PRO A 112 15.27 -4.28 9.37
CA PRO A 112 16.33 -4.95 10.12
C PRO A 112 15.81 -6.20 10.83
N LYS A 113 16.69 -7.18 11.02
CA LYS A 113 16.35 -8.34 11.83
C LYS A 113 16.08 -7.89 13.26
N THR A 114 15.15 -8.54 13.94
CA THR A 114 14.78 -8.15 15.32
C THR A 114 15.97 -8.15 16.28
N GLU A 115 17.00 -8.96 16.01
CA GLU A 115 18.25 -9.00 16.79
C GLU A 115 19.12 -7.74 16.63
N ASP A 116 18.90 -6.97 15.56
CA ASP A 116 19.66 -5.76 15.20
C ASP A 116 18.94 -4.46 15.57
N ILE A 117 17.74 -4.53 16.18
CA ILE A 117 16.99 -3.36 16.65
C ILE A 117 17.43 -3.09 18.10
N PRO A 118 18.11 -1.96 18.39
CA PRO A 118 18.63 -1.64 19.73
C PRO A 118 17.54 -1.49 20.80
#